data_AF-A0A261GGV9-F1
#
_entry.id   AF-A0A261GGV9-F1
#
_cell.length_a   1.000
_cell.length_b   1.000
_cell.length_c   1.000
_cell.angle_alpha   90.00
_cell.angle_beta   90.00
_cell.angle_gamma   90.00
#
_symmetry.space_group_name_H-M   'P 1'
#
loop_
_entity.id
_entity.type
_entity.pdbx_description
1 polymer ?
#
loop_
_entity_poly.entity_id
_entity_poly.type
_entity_poly.pdbx_seq_one_letter_code
_entity_poly.pdbx_strand_id
1 'polypeptide(L)'
;MTNTATLSKLSPEIKARLLQQLSQKAKQVNAEQEVLETSPASWLTLDQRPLLTLFAAGEEPKVDAVSITCLNDRVVGNGFSLRDITHGICGDLPLLSNIRQLPEGRIATLTLPRTYGQIYSQSNDIVRLVEQSLKISKSIGAKAVSLTGLIPSATSYGKAINYNDDLPIITTGHATTTSAVVLSVKKILSEANRKLDQEDVSFIGMGSVGTATLSLMLKVLPHPRSLTLCDLYAKKDEIEALMQHIREELHYEGKLRFIPSERVCPDEIYESTTLIGATNVPNVVDVERLRPGTLIVDDSDPHCFDAEKAIERFNNEGDILFTEGGALRAPSEIQHRIYVPKKLEWALQYPVDDDNAHHITGCILSSLLSGKFNYPSTLGLVDPNHAVVHYEALLERGYQASNLHCGSWRTPPSQIVEFRKKYGSNRVDSNGI
;
A
#
# COMPACT_ATOMS: atom_id res chain seq x y z
N MET A 1 -23.49 -39.41 21.77
CA MET A 1 -22.92 -40.63 21.16
C MET A 1 -23.93 -41.20 20.17
N THR A 2 -23.51 -41.32 18.91
CA THR A 2 -24.00 -42.26 17.87
C THR A 2 -25.50 -42.31 17.56
N ASN A 3 -25.94 -41.41 16.67
CA ASN A 3 -27.17 -41.58 15.87
C ASN A 3 -26.87 -42.31 14.54
N THR A 4 -26.00 -43.32 14.59
CA THR A 4 -25.53 -44.11 13.42
C THR A 4 -26.35 -45.39 13.19
N ALA A 5 -27.45 -45.60 13.93
CA ALA A 5 -28.22 -46.85 13.90
C ALA A 5 -29.37 -46.90 12.87
N THR A 6 -29.61 -45.87 12.07
CA THR A 6 -30.80 -45.78 11.20
C THR A 6 -30.52 -45.81 9.69
N LEU A 7 -29.29 -45.60 9.23
CA LEU A 7 -28.95 -45.63 7.79
C LEU A 7 -28.82 -47.05 7.22
N SER A 8 -28.44 -48.05 8.03
CA SER A 8 -28.23 -49.43 7.57
C SER A 8 -29.55 -50.17 7.28
N LYS A 9 -30.67 -49.75 7.86
CA LYS A 9 -32.01 -50.35 7.69
C LYS A 9 -32.86 -49.75 6.57
N LEU A 10 -32.38 -48.71 5.90
CA LEU A 10 -33.12 -48.08 4.80
C LEU A 10 -33.04 -48.96 3.54
N SER A 11 -34.18 -49.11 2.85
CA SER A 11 -34.21 -49.80 1.56
C SER A 11 -33.29 -49.08 0.55
N PRO A 12 -32.74 -49.80 -0.45
CA PRO A 12 -31.87 -49.21 -1.47
C PRO A 12 -32.49 -47.98 -2.16
N GLU A 13 -33.81 -48.01 -2.38
CA GLU A 13 -34.58 -46.92 -3.00
C GLU A 13 -34.62 -45.65 -2.14
N ILE A 14 -34.82 -45.81 -0.82
CA ILE A 14 -34.85 -44.67 0.11
C ILE A 14 -33.45 -44.05 0.24
N LYS A 15 -32.39 -44.88 0.22
CA LYS A 15 -30.99 -44.39 0.19
C LYS A 15 -30.68 -43.59 -1.07
N ALA A 16 -31.09 -44.09 -2.24
CA ALA A 16 -30.91 -43.40 -3.51
C ALA A 16 -31.65 -42.05 -3.53
N ARG A 17 -32.89 -42.00 -3.02
CA ARG A 17 -33.68 -40.77 -2.93
C ARG A 17 -33.07 -39.75 -1.95
N LEU A 18 -32.54 -40.20 -0.81
CA LEU A 18 -31.81 -39.34 0.13
C LEU A 18 -30.51 -38.79 -0.46
N LEU A 19 -29.71 -39.62 -1.14
CA LEU A 19 -28.50 -39.17 -1.84
C LEU A 19 -28.82 -38.17 -2.94
N GLN A 20 -29.91 -38.38 -3.69
CA GLN A 20 -30.37 -37.44 -4.71
C GLN A 20 -30.85 -36.12 -4.09
N GLN A 21 -31.60 -36.15 -2.99
CA GLN A 21 -32.03 -34.95 -2.25
C GLN A 21 -30.85 -34.18 -1.66
N LEU A 22 -29.87 -34.88 -1.09
CA LEU A 22 -28.64 -34.27 -0.58
C LEU A 22 -27.81 -33.65 -1.70
N SER A 23 -27.69 -34.35 -2.84
CA SER A 23 -27.01 -33.83 -4.03
C SER A 23 -27.74 -32.63 -4.63
N GLN A 24 -29.08 -32.64 -4.69
CA GLN A 24 -29.88 -31.50 -5.14
C GLN A 24 -29.75 -30.31 -4.19
N LYS A 25 -29.80 -30.54 -2.87
CA LYS A 25 -29.63 -29.49 -1.87
C LYS A 25 -28.22 -28.89 -1.92
N ALA A 26 -27.18 -29.72 -2.07
CA ALA A 26 -25.80 -29.25 -2.25
C ALA A 26 -25.65 -28.45 -3.56
N LYS A 27 -26.26 -28.91 -4.66
CA LYS A 27 -26.27 -28.17 -5.93
C LYS A 27 -27.02 -26.84 -5.83
N GLN A 28 -28.14 -26.79 -5.11
CA GLN A 28 -28.91 -25.57 -4.93
C GLN A 28 -28.16 -24.55 -4.07
N VAL A 29 -27.55 -25.00 -2.96
CA VAL A 29 -26.71 -24.14 -2.12
C VAL A 29 -25.50 -23.62 -2.91
N ASN A 30 -24.83 -24.47 -3.70
CA ASN A 30 -23.74 -24.05 -4.56
C ASN A 30 -24.21 -23.06 -5.64
N ALA A 31 -25.37 -23.28 -6.27
CA ALA A 31 -25.92 -22.37 -7.27
C ALA A 31 -26.33 -21.02 -6.66
N GLU A 32 -26.93 -21.00 -5.47
CA GLU A 32 -27.26 -19.77 -4.75
C GLU A 32 -26.00 -19.00 -4.35
N GLN A 33 -24.93 -19.70 -3.96
CA GLN A 33 -23.63 -19.09 -3.69
C GLN A 33 -22.94 -18.57 -4.96
N GLU A 34 -22.98 -19.33 -6.07
CA GLU A 34 -22.49 -18.90 -7.40
C GLU A 34 -23.23 -17.67 -7.95
N VAL A 35 -24.46 -17.41 -7.51
CA VAL A 35 -25.20 -16.18 -7.88
C VAL A 35 -24.73 -14.96 -7.06
N LEU A 36 -24.19 -15.19 -5.86
CA LEU A 36 -23.72 -14.14 -4.95
C LEU A 36 -22.22 -13.85 -5.09
N GLU A 37 -21.47 -14.78 -5.67
CA GLU A 37 -20.04 -14.66 -5.95
C GLU A 37 -19.79 -14.53 -7.45
N THR A 38 -18.89 -13.64 -7.84
CA THR A 38 -18.37 -13.60 -9.22
C THR A 38 -16.84 -13.66 -9.16
N SER A 39 -16.25 -14.49 -10.02
CA SER A 39 -14.78 -14.65 -10.06
C SER A 39 -14.24 -14.15 -11.39
N PRO A 40 -14.00 -12.84 -11.54
CA PRO A 40 -13.49 -12.27 -12.79
C PRO A 40 -12.05 -12.72 -13.12
N ALA A 41 -11.31 -13.28 -12.15
CA ALA A 41 -9.97 -13.83 -12.31
C ALA A 41 -9.79 -15.10 -11.46
N SER A 42 -8.75 -15.89 -11.72
CA SER A 42 -8.38 -17.03 -10.87
C SER A 42 -8.02 -16.63 -9.44
N TRP A 43 -7.56 -15.39 -9.25
CA TRP A 43 -7.11 -14.84 -7.98
C TRP A 43 -8.09 -13.84 -7.35
N LEU A 44 -9.24 -13.55 -8.00
CA LEU A 44 -10.18 -12.53 -7.55
C LEU A 44 -11.60 -13.07 -7.48
N THR A 45 -12.17 -13.06 -6.28
CA THR A 45 -13.58 -13.32 -6.00
C THR A 45 -14.25 -12.04 -5.47
N LEU A 46 -15.36 -11.66 -6.09
CA LEU A 46 -16.24 -10.60 -5.63
C LEU A 46 -17.46 -11.25 -4.98
N ASP A 47 -17.73 -10.94 -3.72
CA ASP A 47 -18.81 -11.53 -2.93
C ASP A 47 -19.83 -10.44 -2.57
N GLN A 48 -21.11 -10.70 -2.81
CA GLN A 48 -22.21 -9.81 -2.43
C GLN A 48 -22.63 -9.97 -0.96
N ARG A 49 -22.08 -10.95 -0.24
CA ARG A 49 -22.35 -11.17 1.19
C ARG A 49 -21.33 -10.41 2.04
N PRO A 50 -21.74 -9.70 3.11
CA PRO A 50 -20.81 -9.06 4.02
C PRO A 50 -19.84 -10.08 4.63
N LEU A 51 -18.52 -9.84 4.51
CA LEU A 51 -17.51 -10.84 4.91
C LEU A 51 -17.56 -11.18 6.40
N LEU A 52 -17.92 -10.23 7.27
CA LEU A 52 -18.08 -10.50 8.71
C LEU A 52 -19.14 -11.57 9.00
N THR A 53 -20.19 -11.64 8.18
CA THR A 53 -21.22 -12.69 8.30
C THR A 53 -20.63 -14.07 7.99
N LEU A 54 -19.70 -14.16 7.04
CA LEU A 54 -19.02 -15.42 6.70
C LEU A 54 -18.16 -15.92 7.87
N PHE A 55 -17.45 -15.03 8.57
CA PHE A 55 -16.76 -15.38 9.81
C PHE A 55 -17.72 -15.86 10.90
N ALA A 56 -18.84 -15.14 11.11
CA ALA A 56 -19.84 -15.50 12.10
C ALA A 56 -20.50 -16.86 11.80
N ALA A 57 -20.68 -17.19 10.53
CA ALA A 57 -21.21 -18.48 10.07
C ALA A 57 -20.17 -19.62 10.09
N GLY A 58 -18.88 -19.32 10.29
CA GLY A 58 -17.80 -20.30 10.19
C GLY A 58 -17.46 -20.71 8.76
N GLU A 59 -17.90 -19.93 7.76
CA GLU A 59 -17.61 -20.14 6.33
C GLU A 59 -16.25 -19.54 5.93
N GLU A 60 -15.70 -18.62 6.74
CA GLU A 60 -14.42 -17.99 6.48
C GLU A 60 -13.39 -18.31 7.59
N PRO A 61 -12.20 -18.86 7.25
CA PRO A 61 -11.16 -19.09 8.23
C PRO A 61 -10.56 -17.79 8.77
N LYS A 62 -10.10 -17.86 10.02
CA LYS A 62 -9.43 -16.78 10.75
C LYS A 62 -8.31 -16.14 9.93
N VAL A 63 -8.06 -14.87 10.20
CA VAL A 63 -6.95 -14.12 9.59
C VAL A 63 -5.79 -13.96 10.56
N ASP A 64 -4.59 -13.79 10.04
CA ASP A 64 -3.40 -13.54 10.84
C ASP A 64 -3.28 -12.06 11.21
N ALA A 65 -3.74 -11.18 10.32
CA ALA A 65 -3.60 -9.74 10.46
C ALA A 65 -4.74 -8.96 9.82
N VAL A 66 -4.84 -7.68 10.16
CA VAL A 66 -5.78 -6.72 9.57
C VAL A 66 -5.06 -5.46 9.11
N SER A 67 -5.50 -4.85 8.02
CA SER A 67 -5.22 -3.46 7.67
C SER A 67 -6.47 -2.60 7.81
N ILE A 68 -6.33 -1.38 8.31
CA ILE A 68 -7.40 -0.39 8.41
C ILE A 68 -7.14 0.71 7.39
N THR A 69 -8.13 1.00 6.56
CA THR A 69 -8.09 2.04 5.52
C THR A 69 -9.34 2.92 5.57
N CYS A 70 -9.37 4.01 4.80
CA CYS A 70 -10.54 4.87 4.61
C CYS A 70 -11.28 4.56 3.31
N LEU A 71 -12.49 5.09 3.16
CA LEU A 71 -13.21 5.11 1.89
C LEU A 71 -12.41 5.90 0.85
N ASN A 72 -12.35 5.36 -0.37
CA ASN A 72 -11.84 6.08 -1.53
C ASN A 72 -12.89 7.08 -2.01
N ASP A 73 -12.51 8.30 -2.37
CA ASP A 73 -13.45 9.33 -2.84
C ASP A 73 -14.26 8.90 -4.08
N ARG A 74 -13.76 7.92 -4.85
CA ARG A 74 -14.45 7.30 -6.00
C ARG A 74 -15.78 6.62 -5.65
N VAL A 75 -16.00 6.30 -4.37
CA VAL A 75 -17.28 5.70 -3.95
C VAL A 75 -18.42 6.73 -4.01
N VAL A 76 -18.11 8.03 -4.06
CA VAL A 76 -19.07 9.12 -4.24
C VAL A 76 -19.32 9.37 -5.73
N GLY A 77 -20.59 9.41 -6.14
CA GLY A 77 -20.97 9.55 -7.54
C GLY A 77 -22.14 8.65 -7.94
N ASN A 78 -22.56 8.73 -9.19
CA ASN A 78 -23.63 7.91 -9.77
C ASN A 78 -24.93 7.84 -8.92
N GLY A 79 -25.32 8.99 -8.33
CA GLY A 79 -26.50 9.11 -7.47
C GLY A 79 -26.27 8.77 -5.99
N PHE A 80 -25.07 8.37 -5.58
CA PHE A 80 -24.69 8.17 -4.18
C PHE A 80 -23.91 9.36 -3.63
N SER A 81 -24.40 9.90 -2.52
CA SER A 81 -23.64 10.83 -1.68
C SER A 81 -22.77 10.06 -0.68
N LEU A 82 -21.77 10.74 -0.12
CA LEU A 82 -20.97 10.17 0.97
C LEU A 82 -21.83 9.72 2.16
N ARG A 83 -22.94 10.41 2.40
CA ARG A 83 -23.90 10.10 3.46
C ARG A 83 -24.58 8.74 3.22
N ASP A 84 -24.95 8.44 1.98
CA ASP A 84 -25.60 7.17 1.61
C ASP A 84 -24.69 5.97 1.85
N ILE A 85 -23.39 6.17 1.63
CA ILE A 85 -22.38 5.13 1.82
C ILE A 85 -22.09 4.96 3.31
N THR A 86 -21.81 6.08 3.99
CA THR A 86 -21.44 6.13 5.40
C THR A 86 -22.54 5.58 6.32
N HIS A 87 -23.76 6.11 6.21
CA HIS A 87 -24.86 5.71 7.09
C HIS A 87 -25.69 4.57 6.51
N GLY A 88 -25.84 4.52 5.18
CA GLY A 88 -26.70 3.52 4.54
C GLY A 88 -26.00 2.18 4.35
N ILE A 89 -24.81 2.17 3.77
CA ILE A 89 -24.09 0.93 3.41
C ILE A 89 -23.23 0.45 4.58
N CYS A 90 -22.44 1.34 5.18
CA CYS A 90 -21.56 0.98 6.29
C CYS A 90 -22.27 0.98 7.65
N GLY A 91 -23.42 1.66 7.77
CA GLY A 91 -24.14 1.77 9.04
C GLY A 91 -23.31 2.43 10.15
N ASP A 92 -22.43 3.39 9.79
CA ASP A 92 -21.46 4.04 10.68
C ASP A 92 -20.44 3.13 11.35
N LEU A 93 -20.27 1.91 10.83
CA LEU A 93 -19.32 0.92 11.34
C LEU A 93 -18.21 0.62 10.32
N PRO A 94 -17.03 0.20 10.79
CA PRO A 94 -15.99 -0.32 9.90
C PRO A 94 -16.48 -1.51 9.08
N LEU A 95 -16.26 -1.47 7.78
CA LEU A 95 -16.69 -2.52 6.85
C LEU A 95 -15.52 -3.46 6.51
N LEU A 96 -15.70 -4.76 6.67
CA LEU A 96 -14.72 -5.75 6.20
C LEU A 96 -14.84 -5.89 4.67
N SER A 97 -13.93 -5.25 3.96
CA SER A 97 -14.03 -5.01 2.51
C SER A 97 -13.20 -5.98 1.66
N ASN A 98 -12.13 -6.55 2.21
CA ASN A 98 -11.24 -7.45 1.46
C ASN A 98 -10.61 -8.50 2.40
N ILE A 99 -10.39 -9.70 1.90
CA ILE A 99 -9.52 -10.71 2.50
C ILE A 99 -8.46 -11.09 1.45
N ARG A 100 -7.20 -10.90 1.82
CA ARG A 100 -6.02 -11.31 1.05
C ARG A 100 -5.47 -12.60 1.64
N GLN A 101 -5.32 -13.61 0.80
CA GLN A 101 -4.65 -14.86 1.15
C GLN A 101 -3.35 -14.93 0.36
N LEU A 102 -2.24 -14.89 1.11
CA LEU A 102 -0.89 -15.14 0.64
C LEU A 102 -0.46 -16.54 1.08
N PRO A 103 0.54 -17.18 0.45
CA PRO A 103 1.07 -18.46 0.93
C PRO A 103 1.50 -18.42 2.39
N GLU A 104 2.04 -17.28 2.82
CA GLU A 104 2.58 -17.11 4.16
C GLU A 104 1.54 -16.65 5.20
N GLY A 105 0.34 -16.21 4.80
CA GLY A 105 -0.74 -15.86 5.73
C GLY A 105 -1.89 -15.03 5.15
N ARG A 106 -2.80 -14.64 6.04
CA ARG A 106 -4.09 -14.01 5.69
C ARG A 106 -4.22 -12.62 6.29
N ILE A 107 -4.60 -11.64 5.46
CA ILE A 107 -4.80 -10.25 5.86
C ILE A 107 -6.22 -9.83 5.49
N ALA A 108 -7.01 -9.38 6.46
CA ALA A 108 -8.29 -8.72 6.17
C ALA A 108 -8.14 -7.20 6.09
N THR A 109 -8.99 -6.51 5.35
CA THR A 109 -9.05 -5.04 5.32
C THR A 109 -10.36 -4.55 5.89
N LEU A 110 -10.28 -3.71 6.92
CA LEU A 110 -11.40 -2.93 7.45
C LEU A 110 -11.35 -1.52 6.85
N THR A 111 -12.44 -1.13 6.20
CA THR A 111 -12.61 0.21 5.64
C THR A 111 -13.46 1.04 6.60
N LEU A 112 -12.88 2.12 7.11
CA LEU A 112 -13.58 3.10 7.92
C LEU A 112 -14.57 3.88 7.05
N PRO A 113 -15.78 4.19 7.55
CA PRO A 113 -16.80 4.90 6.80
C PRO A 113 -16.52 6.42 6.73
N ARG A 114 -15.28 6.81 6.41
CA ARG A 114 -14.79 8.18 6.26
C ARG A 114 -13.80 8.23 5.11
N THR A 115 -13.73 9.34 4.39
CA THR A 115 -12.71 9.54 3.35
C THR A 115 -11.45 10.18 3.92
N TYR A 116 -10.33 10.11 3.18
CA TYR A 116 -9.09 10.78 3.57
C TYR A 116 -9.26 12.31 3.68
N GLY A 117 -10.14 12.92 2.88
CA GLY A 117 -10.44 14.35 2.99
C GLY A 117 -11.09 14.77 4.32
N GLN A 118 -11.72 13.83 5.05
CA GLN A 118 -12.34 14.10 6.35
C GLN A 118 -11.40 13.81 7.54
N ILE A 119 -10.25 13.18 7.29
CA ILE A 119 -9.51 12.46 8.33
C ILE A 119 -8.97 13.40 9.43
N TYR A 120 -8.51 14.59 9.06
CA TYR A 120 -7.95 15.56 10.00
C TYR A 120 -9.02 16.38 10.73
N SER A 121 -10.16 16.67 10.07
CA SER A 121 -11.27 17.40 10.69
C SER A 121 -12.10 16.53 11.65
N GLN A 122 -11.96 15.21 11.57
CA GLN A 122 -12.72 14.23 12.36
C GLN A 122 -11.82 13.25 13.14
N SER A 123 -10.62 13.68 13.56
CA SER A 123 -9.62 12.82 14.21
C SER A 123 -10.16 11.99 15.40
N ASN A 124 -10.99 12.58 16.27
CA ASN A 124 -11.60 11.86 17.39
C ASN A 124 -12.52 10.72 16.93
N ASP A 125 -13.26 10.92 15.85
CA ASP A 125 -14.13 9.89 15.28
C ASP A 125 -13.32 8.80 14.57
N ILE A 126 -12.21 9.17 13.91
CA ILE A 126 -11.25 8.20 13.36
C ILE A 126 -10.66 7.32 14.47
N VAL A 127 -10.23 7.90 15.60
CA VAL A 127 -9.75 7.12 16.75
C VAL A 127 -10.82 6.14 17.23
N ARG A 128 -12.06 6.61 17.42
CA ARG A 128 -13.19 5.75 17.81
C ARG A 128 -13.42 4.59 16.83
N LEU A 129 -13.38 4.86 15.53
CA LEU A 129 -13.56 3.86 14.47
C LEU A 129 -12.39 2.87 14.40
N VAL A 130 -11.16 3.31 14.66
CA VAL A 130 -9.99 2.44 14.77
C VAL A 130 -10.13 1.52 15.99
N GLU A 131 -10.53 2.04 17.15
CA GLU A 131 -10.77 1.22 18.35
C GLU A 131 -11.87 0.17 18.15
N GLN A 132 -12.94 0.52 17.42
CA GLN A 132 -13.96 -0.45 17.00
C GLN A 132 -13.36 -1.51 16.06
N SER A 133 -12.53 -1.09 15.12
CA SER A 133 -11.84 -2.00 14.20
C SER A 133 -10.95 -2.99 14.94
N LEU A 134 -10.22 -2.58 15.99
CA LEU A 134 -9.40 -3.49 16.80
C LEU A 134 -10.23 -4.62 17.44
N LYS A 135 -11.44 -4.32 17.92
CA LYS A 135 -12.36 -5.33 18.48
C LYS A 135 -12.82 -6.32 17.41
N ILE A 136 -13.16 -5.82 16.23
CA ILE A 136 -13.52 -6.66 15.07
C ILE A 136 -12.33 -7.54 14.69
N SER A 137 -11.13 -6.96 14.56
CA SER A 137 -9.88 -7.67 14.26
C SER A 137 -9.61 -8.81 15.23
N LYS A 138 -9.78 -8.59 16.54
CA LYS A 138 -9.68 -9.66 17.55
C LYS A 138 -10.67 -10.78 17.29
N SER A 139 -11.94 -10.46 17.02
CA SER A 139 -12.99 -11.48 16.80
C SER A 139 -12.74 -12.37 15.57
N ILE A 140 -12.09 -11.83 14.54
CA ILE A 140 -11.75 -12.59 13.32
C ILE A 140 -10.36 -13.25 13.40
N GLY A 141 -9.69 -13.16 14.55
CA GLY A 141 -8.47 -13.90 14.88
C GLY A 141 -7.15 -13.17 14.62
N ALA A 142 -7.19 -11.90 14.21
CA ALA A 142 -6.00 -11.14 13.88
C ALA A 142 -5.10 -10.91 15.11
N LYS A 143 -3.79 -10.98 14.90
CA LYS A 143 -2.77 -10.72 15.93
C LYS A 143 -2.16 -9.33 15.85
N ALA A 144 -2.23 -8.71 14.67
CA ALA A 144 -1.81 -7.33 14.48
C ALA A 144 -2.72 -6.58 13.51
N VAL A 145 -2.71 -5.26 13.63
CA VAL A 145 -3.45 -4.29 12.83
C VAL A 145 -2.50 -3.22 12.30
N SER A 146 -2.53 -2.95 11.00
CA SER A 146 -1.86 -1.80 10.41
C SER A 146 -2.80 -0.65 10.14
N LEU A 147 -2.35 0.57 10.43
CA LEU A 147 -3.03 1.82 10.09
C LEU A 147 -2.50 2.30 8.72
N THR A 148 -3.33 2.37 7.69
CA THR A 148 -2.87 2.71 6.32
C THR A 148 -3.20 4.15 5.92
N GLY A 149 -2.56 4.62 4.85
CA GLY A 149 -2.77 5.96 4.30
C GLY A 149 -2.49 7.04 5.34
N LEU A 150 -3.42 7.98 5.51
CA LEU A 150 -3.30 9.10 6.46
C LEU A 150 -3.75 8.78 7.90
N ILE A 151 -4.19 7.55 8.19
CA ILE A 151 -4.65 7.17 9.54
C ILE A 151 -3.55 7.31 10.60
N PRO A 152 -2.29 6.90 10.35
CA PRO A 152 -1.20 7.15 11.28
C PRO A 152 -1.12 8.63 11.71
N SER A 153 -0.99 9.59 10.78
CA SER A 153 -0.85 11.01 11.13
C SER A 153 -2.08 11.55 11.85
N ALA A 154 -3.30 11.17 11.43
CA ALA A 154 -4.54 11.60 12.06
C ALA A 154 -4.74 11.07 13.49
N THR A 155 -4.03 10.01 13.86
CA THR A 155 -4.08 9.36 15.19
C THR A 155 -2.83 9.62 16.03
N SER A 156 -2.07 10.68 15.73
CA SER A 156 -0.78 10.97 16.38
C SER A 156 0.19 9.78 16.30
N TYR A 157 0.27 9.18 15.11
CA TYR A 157 1.04 7.98 14.79
C TYR A 157 0.66 6.78 15.67
N GLY A 158 -0.65 6.60 15.89
CA GLY A 158 -1.24 5.56 16.72
C GLY A 158 -1.24 5.85 18.22
N LYS A 159 -0.59 6.92 18.70
CA LYS A 159 -0.53 7.26 20.14
C LYS A 159 -1.86 7.71 20.72
N ALA A 160 -2.79 8.19 19.90
CA ALA A 160 -4.10 8.64 20.35
C ALA A 160 -5.10 7.47 20.59
N ILE A 161 -4.75 6.25 20.19
CA ILE A 161 -5.64 5.09 20.27
C ILE A 161 -5.55 4.47 21.67
N ASN A 162 -6.70 4.24 22.31
CA ASN A 162 -6.71 3.53 23.60
C ASN A 162 -6.49 2.04 23.36
N TYR A 163 -5.26 1.60 23.61
CA TYR A 163 -4.85 0.21 23.49
C TYR A 163 -4.93 -0.52 24.84
N ASN A 164 -5.20 -1.82 24.79
CA ASN A 164 -5.02 -2.75 25.91
C ASN A 164 -4.37 -4.04 25.40
N ASP A 165 -3.67 -4.76 26.27
CA ASP A 165 -2.88 -5.95 25.91
C ASP A 165 -3.73 -7.12 25.37
N ASP A 166 -5.04 -7.05 25.56
CA ASP A 166 -6.01 -8.02 25.03
C ASP A 166 -6.34 -7.78 23.54
N LEU A 167 -5.93 -6.66 22.95
CA LEU A 167 -6.18 -6.30 21.55
C LEU A 167 -4.97 -6.61 20.65
N PRO A 168 -5.19 -6.79 19.33
CA PRO A 168 -4.09 -7.03 18.38
C PRO A 168 -3.09 -5.87 18.38
N ILE A 169 -1.81 -6.19 18.20
CA ILE A 169 -0.72 -5.21 18.17
C ILE A 169 -0.97 -4.20 17.05
N ILE A 170 -0.72 -2.92 17.31
CA ILE A 170 -0.90 -1.86 16.32
C ILE A 170 0.44 -1.52 15.67
N THR A 171 0.43 -1.28 14.36
CA THR A 171 1.55 -0.71 13.61
C THR A 171 1.08 0.39 12.67
N THR A 172 1.87 1.44 12.46
CA THR A 172 1.64 2.42 11.37
C THR A 172 2.00 1.84 10.00
N GLY A 173 2.71 0.71 9.98
CA GLY A 173 3.22 0.10 8.76
C GLY A 173 4.36 0.85 8.07
N HIS A 174 4.80 2.00 8.63
CA HIS A 174 5.80 2.85 8.01
C HIS A 174 7.15 2.15 7.82
N ALA A 175 7.58 1.26 8.73
CA ALA A 175 8.84 0.53 8.55
C ALA A 175 8.84 -0.29 7.23
N THR A 176 7.78 -1.07 6.99
CA THR A 176 7.64 -1.87 5.75
C THR A 176 7.42 -0.99 4.52
N THR A 177 6.65 0.11 4.65
CA THR A 177 6.46 1.08 3.55
C THR A 177 7.80 1.72 3.16
N THR A 178 8.58 2.19 4.12
CA THR A 178 9.92 2.73 3.90
C THR A 178 10.83 1.72 3.18
N SER A 179 10.79 0.45 3.58
CA SER A 179 11.50 -0.61 2.86
C SER A 179 11.04 -0.77 1.41
N ALA A 180 9.73 -0.70 1.16
CA ALA A 180 9.16 -0.73 -0.20
C ALA A 180 9.64 0.45 -1.05
N VAL A 181 9.65 1.67 -0.50
CA VAL A 181 10.17 2.86 -1.20
C VAL A 181 11.64 2.68 -1.59
N VAL A 182 12.48 2.16 -0.70
CA VAL A 182 13.89 1.88 -1.01
C VAL A 182 14.04 0.80 -2.10
N LEU A 183 13.20 -0.23 -2.11
CA LEU A 183 13.15 -1.20 -3.21
C LEU A 183 12.73 -0.52 -4.53
N SER A 184 11.76 0.39 -4.50
CA SER A 184 11.29 1.14 -5.67
C SER A 184 12.38 2.06 -6.23
N VAL A 185 13.18 2.70 -5.38
CA VAL A 185 14.39 3.44 -5.78
C VAL A 185 15.38 2.54 -6.51
N LYS A 186 15.68 1.35 -5.98
CA LYS A 186 16.56 0.38 -6.68
C LYS A 186 15.98 -0.03 -8.03
N LYS A 187 14.68 -0.31 -8.08
CA LYS A 187 13.99 -0.78 -9.29
C LYS A 187 14.02 0.27 -10.38
N ILE A 188 13.62 1.51 -10.09
CA ILE A 188 13.61 2.57 -11.11
C ILE A 188 15.02 2.91 -11.63
N LEU A 189 16.04 2.91 -10.75
CA LEU A 189 17.44 3.09 -11.16
C LEU A 189 17.91 1.94 -12.07
N SER A 190 17.58 0.70 -11.71
CA SER A 190 17.87 -0.46 -12.55
C SER A 190 17.16 -0.39 -13.89
N GLU A 191 15.88 0.03 -13.92
CA GLU A 191 15.13 0.19 -15.17
C GLU A 191 15.73 1.29 -16.05
N ALA A 192 16.21 2.37 -15.43
CA ALA A 192 16.92 3.45 -16.10
C ALA A 192 18.36 3.11 -16.52
N ASN A 193 18.93 1.99 -16.05
CA ASN A 193 20.36 1.65 -16.14
C ASN A 193 21.25 2.77 -15.59
N ARG A 194 20.94 3.20 -14.36
CA ARG A 194 21.65 4.26 -13.63
C ARG A 194 22.07 3.77 -12.25
N LYS A 195 23.09 4.41 -11.68
CA LYS A 195 23.64 4.05 -10.37
C LYS A 195 23.36 5.17 -9.37
N LEU A 196 22.93 4.80 -8.16
CA LEU A 196 22.58 5.77 -7.12
C LEU A 196 23.73 6.72 -6.78
N ASP A 197 24.97 6.22 -6.76
CA ASP A 197 26.19 6.99 -6.49
C ASP A 197 26.51 8.08 -7.54
N GLN A 198 25.80 8.09 -8.67
CA GLN A 198 25.87 9.12 -9.71
C GLN A 198 24.67 10.08 -9.69
N GLU A 199 23.72 9.89 -8.76
CA GLU A 199 22.48 10.67 -8.70
C GLU A 199 22.58 11.90 -7.80
N ASP A 200 21.91 12.96 -8.22
CA ASP A 200 21.52 14.08 -7.35
C ASP A 200 20.08 13.82 -6.90
N VAL A 201 19.93 13.41 -5.65
CA VAL A 201 18.66 12.95 -5.09
C VAL A 201 18.02 14.06 -4.27
N SER A 202 16.76 14.36 -4.56
CA SER A 202 15.94 15.26 -3.76
C SER A 202 14.84 14.50 -3.03
N PHE A 203 14.71 14.72 -1.73
CA PHE A 203 13.57 14.27 -0.93
C PHE A 203 12.58 15.41 -0.74
N ILE A 204 11.31 15.16 -1.06
CA ILE A 204 10.21 16.12 -0.91
C ILE A 204 9.27 15.60 0.16
N GLY A 205 9.28 16.26 1.32
CA GLY A 205 8.60 15.82 2.52
C GLY A 205 9.50 14.96 3.40
N MET A 206 9.84 15.49 4.57
CA MET A 206 10.70 14.88 5.59
C MET A 206 9.90 14.51 6.85
N GLY A 207 8.66 14.05 6.64
CA GLY A 207 7.86 13.44 7.69
C GLY A 207 8.39 12.06 8.10
N SER A 208 7.55 11.29 8.80
CA SER A 208 7.93 9.95 9.29
C SER A 208 8.48 9.02 8.20
N VAL A 209 7.83 8.95 7.03
CA VAL A 209 8.28 8.07 5.94
C VAL A 209 9.51 8.66 5.26
N GLY A 210 9.48 9.93 4.85
CA GLY A 210 10.60 10.55 4.13
C GLY A 210 11.92 10.45 4.88
N THR A 211 11.92 10.78 6.18
CA THR A 211 13.10 10.68 7.03
C THR A 211 13.57 9.24 7.24
N ALA A 212 12.64 8.30 7.44
CA ALA A 212 12.97 6.88 7.59
C ALA A 212 13.50 6.27 6.29
N THR A 213 12.92 6.61 5.15
CA THR A 213 13.35 6.20 3.81
C THR A 213 14.74 6.72 3.51
N LEU A 214 15.03 8.00 3.76
CA LEU A 214 16.38 8.54 3.61
C LEU A 214 17.39 7.78 4.49
N SER A 215 17.05 7.59 5.76
CA SER A 215 17.93 6.90 6.71
C SER A 215 18.19 5.45 6.29
N LEU A 216 17.15 4.71 5.92
CA LEU A 216 17.26 3.34 5.43
C LEU A 216 18.08 3.28 4.14
N MET A 217 17.79 4.15 3.17
CA MET A 217 18.49 4.22 1.89
C MET A 217 20.00 4.37 2.09
N LEU A 218 20.43 5.29 2.96
CA LEU A 218 21.85 5.51 3.26
C LEU A 218 22.52 4.37 4.04
N LYS A 219 21.73 3.56 4.76
CA LYS A 219 22.24 2.37 5.46
C LYS A 219 22.44 1.18 4.54
N VAL A 220 21.54 0.97 3.57
CA VAL A 220 21.49 -0.29 2.79
C VAL A 220 21.90 -0.14 1.32
N LEU A 221 22.03 1.08 0.81
CA LEU A 221 22.44 1.37 -0.57
C LEU A 221 23.71 2.24 -0.61
N PRO A 222 24.42 2.28 -1.76
CA PRO A 222 25.48 3.27 -1.99
C PRO A 222 24.96 4.69 -1.82
N HIS A 223 25.80 5.57 -1.29
CA HIS A 223 25.43 6.97 -1.07
C HIS A 223 25.32 7.73 -2.39
N PRO A 224 24.28 8.57 -2.59
CA PRO A 224 24.16 9.39 -3.78
C PRO A 224 25.18 10.53 -3.81
N ARG A 225 25.48 11.04 -5.00
CA ARG A 225 26.43 12.14 -5.20
C ARG A 225 26.03 13.39 -4.43
N SER A 226 24.74 13.73 -4.47
CA SER A 226 24.18 14.82 -3.66
C SER A 226 22.79 14.48 -3.11
N LEU A 227 22.50 15.09 -1.96
CA LEU A 227 21.22 15.08 -1.27
C LEU A 227 20.70 16.50 -1.08
N THR A 228 19.45 16.70 -1.49
CA THR A 228 18.69 17.91 -1.20
C THR A 228 17.44 17.51 -0.42
N LEU A 229 17.26 18.09 0.78
CA LEU A 229 16.09 17.87 1.62
C LEU A 229 15.14 19.04 1.44
N CYS A 230 13.88 18.77 1.10
CA CYS A 230 12.85 19.77 0.85
C CYS A 230 11.67 19.56 1.78
N ASP A 231 11.39 20.53 2.64
CA ASP A 231 10.20 20.56 3.50
C ASP A 231 9.88 22.02 3.86
N LEU A 232 8.80 22.25 4.60
CA LEU A 232 8.40 23.56 5.09
C LEU A 232 9.52 24.20 5.93
N TYR A 233 9.68 25.52 5.79
CA TYR A 233 10.62 26.29 6.60
C TYR A 233 10.42 26.09 8.11
N ALA A 234 9.17 25.89 8.54
CA ALA A 234 8.83 25.63 9.95
C ALA A 234 9.52 24.39 10.55
N LYS A 235 9.99 23.45 9.71
CA LYS A 235 10.73 22.26 10.15
C LYS A 235 12.25 22.44 10.12
N LYS A 236 12.76 23.64 9.86
CA LYS A 236 14.19 23.90 9.68
C LYS A 236 15.04 23.27 10.79
N ASP A 237 14.69 23.47 12.05
CA ASP A 237 15.46 22.94 13.18
C ASP A 237 15.49 21.40 13.20
N GLU A 238 14.36 20.76 12.89
CA GLU A 238 14.28 19.29 12.76
C GLU A 238 15.15 18.77 11.60
N ILE A 239 15.16 19.49 10.47
CA ILE A 239 15.99 19.14 9.32
C ILE A 239 17.47 19.36 9.61
N GLU A 240 17.85 20.42 10.30
CA GLU A 240 19.24 20.66 10.68
C GLU A 240 19.76 19.55 11.61
N ALA A 241 18.94 19.10 12.58
CA ALA A 241 19.25 17.95 13.42
C ALA A 241 19.38 16.64 12.61
N LEU A 242 18.47 16.43 11.64
CA LEU A 242 18.56 15.29 10.73
C LEU A 242 19.83 15.34 9.86
N MET A 243 20.20 16.51 9.34
CA MET A 243 21.42 16.68 8.56
C MET A 243 22.68 16.38 9.39
N GLN A 244 22.71 16.75 10.67
CA GLN A 244 23.78 16.35 11.59
C GLN A 244 23.82 14.84 11.74
N HIS A 245 22.69 14.19 12.01
CA HIS A 245 22.58 12.73 12.10
C HIS A 245 23.08 12.02 10.83
N ILE A 246 22.72 12.54 9.65
CA ILE A 246 23.17 12.00 8.35
C ILE A 246 24.71 12.05 8.21
N ARG A 247 25.36 13.09 8.74
CA ARG A 247 26.82 13.21 8.71
C ARG A 247 27.50 12.34 9.76
N GLU A 248 27.01 12.40 10.99
CA GLU A 248 27.68 11.82 12.15
C GLU A 248 27.45 10.30 12.26
N GLU A 249 26.21 9.86 12.03
CA GLU A 249 25.79 8.47 12.27
C GLU A 249 25.66 7.66 10.97
N LEU A 250 25.24 8.30 9.87
CA LEU A 250 25.11 7.64 8.57
C LEU A 250 26.33 7.84 7.66
N HIS A 251 27.31 8.63 8.11
CA HIS A 251 28.59 8.88 7.44
C HIS A 251 28.45 9.32 5.97
N TYR A 252 27.40 10.09 5.66
CA TYR A 252 27.23 10.63 4.31
C TYR A 252 28.30 11.69 4.03
N GLU A 253 29.08 11.52 2.96
CA GLU A 253 30.17 12.44 2.58
C GLU A 253 29.80 13.38 1.41
N GLY A 254 28.73 13.07 0.65
CA GLY A 254 28.32 13.85 -0.51
C GLY A 254 27.78 15.25 -0.18
N LYS A 255 27.34 16.00 -1.20
CA LYS A 255 26.78 17.35 -1.00
C LYS A 255 25.41 17.23 -0.32
N LEU A 256 25.21 17.86 0.83
CA LEU A 256 23.95 17.83 1.59
C LEU A 256 23.42 19.25 1.77
N ARG A 257 22.15 19.49 1.42
CA ARG A 257 21.49 20.81 1.50
C ARG A 257 20.06 20.68 2.01
N PHE A 258 19.59 21.68 2.74
CA PHE A 258 18.18 21.91 3.00
C PHE A 258 17.69 23.06 2.14
N ILE A 259 16.60 22.86 1.40
CA ILE A 259 15.94 23.91 0.61
C ILE A 259 14.49 23.99 1.10
N PRO A 260 14.09 25.08 1.77
CA PRO A 260 12.73 25.21 2.28
C PRO A 260 11.74 25.40 1.12
N SER A 261 10.61 24.71 1.19
CA SER A 261 9.48 24.93 0.29
C SER A 261 8.36 25.72 0.99
N GLU A 262 7.56 26.41 0.17
CA GLU A 262 6.28 26.97 0.60
C GLU A 262 5.13 26.09 0.09
N ARG A 263 4.39 26.55 -0.93
CA ARG A 263 3.29 25.78 -1.55
C ARG A 263 3.75 24.85 -2.67
N VAL A 264 4.87 25.16 -3.30
CA VAL A 264 5.45 24.42 -4.42
C VAL A 264 6.95 24.21 -4.18
N CYS A 265 7.51 23.21 -4.85
CA CYS A 265 8.95 22.96 -4.81
C CYS A 265 9.72 24.14 -5.44
N PRO A 266 10.82 24.57 -4.80
CA PRO A 266 11.68 25.65 -5.30
C PRO A 266 12.56 25.18 -6.48
N ASP A 267 13.16 26.14 -7.18
CA ASP A 267 13.87 25.92 -8.45
C ASP A 267 15.00 24.88 -8.33
N GLU A 268 15.69 24.85 -7.20
CA GLU A 268 16.80 23.93 -6.92
C GLU A 268 16.38 22.46 -6.95
N ILE A 269 15.10 22.14 -6.70
CA ILE A 269 14.59 20.77 -6.75
C ILE A 269 14.61 20.24 -8.19
N TYR A 270 14.33 21.10 -9.18
CA TYR A 270 14.25 20.72 -10.59
C TYR A 270 15.64 20.46 -11.22
N GLU A 271 16.74 20.79 -10.53
CA GLU A 271 18.09 20.41 -10.93
C GLU A 271 18.39 18.92 -10.70
N SER A 272 17.64 18.30 -9.78
CA SER A 272 17.85 16.93 -9.30
C SER A 272 17.60 15.91 -10.39
N THR A 273 18.34 14.82 -10.35
CA THR A 273 18.19 13.74 -11.31
C THR A 273 17.19 12.66 -10.87
N THR A 274 17.00 12.54 -9.56
CA THR A 274 16.06 11.61 -8.93
C THR A 274 15.29 12.33 -7.83
N LEU A 275 13.97 12.18 -7.82
CA LEU A 275 13.06 12.74 -6.83
C LEU A 275 12.40 11.62 -6.03
N ILE A 276 12.34 11.80 -4.71
CA ILE A 276 11.62 10.91 -3.79
C ILE A 276 10.56 11.74 -3.06
N GLY A 277 9.29 11.49 -3.38
CA GLY A 277 8.14 12.14 -2.75
C GLY A 277 7.65 11.37 -1.53
N ALA A 278 7.45 12.05 -0.41
CA ALA A 278 6.88 11.51 0.82
C ALA A 278 6.12 12.60 1.61
N THR A 279 5.23 13.30 0.90
CA THR A 279 4.42 14.41 1.44
C THR A 279 2.94 14.04 1.50
N ASN A 280 2.16 14.83 2.24
CA ASN A 280 0.69 14.77 2.27
C ASN A 280 0.05 15.95 1.53
N VAL A 281 0.85 16.75 0.81
CA VAL A 281 0.40 17.88 0.02
C VAL A 281 0.44 17.50 -1.46
N PRO A 282 -0.69 17.58 -2.18
CA PRO A 282 -0.73 17.20 -3.59
C PRO A 282 -0.01 18.22 -4.48
N ASN A 283 0.49 17.76 -5.63
CA ASN A 283 0.93 18.61 -6.75
C ASN A 283 1.95 19.70 -6.38
N VAL A 284 2.86 19.41 -5.44
CA VAL A 284 3.96 20.33 -5.07
C VAL A 284 5.08 20.36 -6.10
N VAL A 285 5.21 19.30 -6.91
CA VAL A 285 6.15 19.21 -8.04
C VAL A 285 5.41 19.49 -9.34
N ASP A 286 5.92 20.47 -10.09
CA ASP A 286 5.45 20.73 -11.44
C ASP A 286 6.20 19.84 -12.44
N VAL A 287 5.49 18.86 -12.99
CA VAL A 287 6.08 17.86 -13.90
C VAL A 287 6.64 18.50 -15.16
N GLU A 288 6.10 19.62 -15.65
CA GLU A 288 6.55 20.27 -16.88
C GLU A 288 7.94 20.90 -16.72
N ARG A 289 8.33 21.23 -15.48
CA ARG A 289 9.61 21.87 -15.16
C ARG A 289 10.74 20.87 -14.92
N LEU A 290 10.43 19.57 -14.82
CA LEU A 290 11.45 18.55 -14.63
C LEU A 290 12.41 18.52 -15.81
N ARG A 291 13.69 18.34 -15.53
CA ARG A 291 14.70 18.11 -16.58
C ARG A 291 14.46 16.77 -17.29
N PRO A 292 14.76 16.68 -18.60
CA PRO A 292 14.80 15.38 -19.27
C PRO A 292 15.77 14.40 -18.57
N GLY A 293 15.35 13.16 -18.48
CA GLY A 293 16.01 12.06 -17.76
C GLY A 293 15.66 11.96 -16.28
N THR A 294 14.71 12.73 -15.75
CA THR A 294 14.35 12.69 -14.32
C THR A 294 13.69 11.36 -13.93
N LEU A 295 14.06 10.82 -12.77
CA LEU A 295 13.40 9.68 -12.13
C LEU A 295 12.57 10.15 -10.94
N ILE A 296 11.38 9.59 -10.73
CA ILE A 296 10.50 9.94 -9.61
C ILE A 296 10.03 8.65 -8.90
N VAL A 297 10.19 8.60 -7.58
CA VAL A 297 9.57 7.59 -6.72
C VAL A 297 8.68 8.31 -5.74
N ASP A 298 7.37 8.10 -5.81
CA ASP A 298 6.41 8.85 -5.00
C ASP A 298 5.64 7.94 -4.04
N ASP A 299 5.79 8.19 -2.74
CA ASP A 299 5.01 7.57 -1.66
C ASP A 299 3.99 8.55 -1.06
N SER A 300 3.73 9.66 -1.74
CA SER A 300 2.78 10.67 -1.27
C SER A 300 1.35 10.21 -1.50
N ASP A 301 0.47 10.49 -0.54
CA ASP A 301 -0.98 10.28 -0.67
C ASP A 301 -1.71 11.55 -0.24
N PRO A 302 -2.27 12.34 -1.18
CA PRO A 302 -2.22 12.16 -2.65
C PRO A 302 -0.83 12.43 -3.26
N HIS A 303 -0.66 12.12 -4.56
CA HIS A 303 0.61 12.27 -5.28
C HIS A 303 1.22 13.67 -5.18
N CYS A 304 2.55 13.74 -5.04
CA CYS A 304 3.27 15.01 -4.98
C CYS A 304 3.35 15.74 -6.33
N PHE A 305 2.87 15.11 -7.41
CA PHE A 305 2.83 15.64 -8.76
C PHE A 305 1.49 15.28 -9.44
N ASP A 306 1.16 15.98 -10.51
CA ASP A 306 -0.03 15.68 -11.32
C ASP A 306 0.21 14.43 -12.18
N ALA A 307 -0.44 13.33 -11.81
CA ALA A 307 -0.30 12.04 -12.47
C ALA A 307 -0.69 12.06 -13.94
N GLU A 308 -1.75 12.79 -14.31
CA GLU A 308 -2.22 12.86 -15.70
C GLU A 308 -1.20 13.57 -16.57
N LYS A 309 -0.65 14.70 -16.09
CA LYS A 309 0.42 15.42 -16.78
C LYS A 309 1.70 14.60 -16.92
N ALA A 310 2.07 13.82 -15.91
CA ALA A 310 3.24 12.94 -15.99
C ALA A 310 3.06 11.83 -17.02
N ILE A 311 1.87 11.23 -17.07
CA ILE A 311 1.53 10.22 -18.09
C ILE A 311 1.54 10.84 -19.49
N GLU A 312 0.97 12.03 -19.65
CA GLU A 312 0.98 12.74 -20.93
C GLU A 312 2.40 13.07 -21.39
N ARG A 313 3.23 13.67 -20.51
CA ARG A 313 4.64 13.96 -20.82
C ARG A 313 5.41 12.70 -21.18
N PHE A 314 5.20 11.61 -20.45
CA PHE A 314 5.85 10.35 -20.77
C PHE A 314 5.43 9.79 -22.13
N ASN A 315 4.14 9.84 -22.46
CA ASN A 315 3.65 9.38 -23.77
C ASN A 315 4.18 10.24 -24.93
N ASN A 316 4.31 11.55 -24.73
CA ASN A 316 4.71 12.50 -25.77
C ASN A 316 6.23 12.62 -25.93
N GLU A 317 6.96 12.68 -24.82
CA GLU A 317 8.41 12.98 -24.79
C GLU A 317 9.26 11.78 -24.38
N GLY A 318 8.70 10.85 -23.59
CA GLY A 318 9.39 9.66 -23.10
C GLY A 318 10.65 9.98 -22.28
N ASP A 319 10.66 11.13 -21.61
CA ASP A 319 11.87 11.70 -21.02
C ASP A 319 11.90 11.75 -19.50
N ILE A 320 10.88 11.20 -18.83
CA ILE A 320 10.87 10.98 -17.39
C ILE A 320 10.50 9.53 -17.11
N LEU A 321 10.92 8.99 -15.96
CA LEU A 321 10.35 7.75 -15.42
C LEU A 321 9.81 8.04 -14.04
N PHE A 322 8.66 7.45 -13.71
CA PHE A 322 8.04 7.62 -12.41
C PHE A 322 7.34 6.35 -11.94
N THR A 323 7.26 6.17 -10.63
CA THR A 323 6.55 5.07 -10.00
C THR A 323 6.07 5.44 -8.61
N GLU A 324 5.05 4.72 -8.13
CA GLU A 324 4.70 4.71 -6.71
C GLU A 324 5.75 3.98 -5.87
N GLY A 325 6.04 4.51 -4.68
CA GLY A 325 7.10 4.03 -3.80
C GLY A 325 6.67 2.90 -2.86
N GLY A 326 5.52 3.03 -2.20
CA GLY A 326 5.07 2.12 -1.14
C GLY A 326 4.45 0.79 -1.60
N ALA A 327 4.51 0.49 -2.90
CA ALA A 327 3.92 -0.69 -3.51
C ALA A 327 4.96 -1.80 -3.74
N LEU A 328 4.55 -3.04 -3.46
CA LEU A 328 5.36 -4.25 -3.60
C LEU A 328 4.70 -5.22 -4.57
N ARG A 329 5.55 -6.03 -5.19
CA ARG A 329 5.17 -7.25 -5.89
C ARG A 329 5.48 -8.46 -5.00
N ALA A 330 4.44 -9.21 -4.67
CA ALA A 330 4.55 -10.47 -3.94
C ALA A 330 5.16 -11.58 -4.82
N PRO A 331 5.92 -12.53 -4.24
CA PRO A 331 6.54 -13.64 -4.99
C PRO A 331 5.51 -14.64 -5.54
N SER A 332 4.25 -14.57 -5.12
CA SER A 332 3.17 -15.45 -5.55
C SER A 332 1.87 -14.66 -5.65
N GLU A 333 0.93 -15.15 -6.46
CA GLU A 333 -0.38 -14.52 -6.60
C GLU A 333 -1.08 -14.43 -5.24
N ILE A 334 -1.70 -13.28 -5.00
CA ILE A 334 -2.50 -12.99 -3.81
C ILE A 334 -3.95 -13.28 -4.15
N GLN A 335 -4.57 -14.19 -3.40
CA GLN A 335 -5.99 -14.48 -3.59
C GLN A 335 -6.80 -13.42 -2.85
N HIS A 336 -7.74 -12.80 -3.54
CA HIS A 336 -8.60 -11.73 -3.03
C HIS A 336 -10.06 -12.20 -2.96
N ARG A 337 -10.68 -12.02 -1.80
CA ARG A 337 -12.14 -12.03 -1.65
C ARG A 337 -12.61 -10.64 -1.24
N ILE A 338 -13.33 -9.96 -2.13
CA ILE A 338 -13.75 -8.57 -1.95
C ILE A 338 -15.25 -8.54 -1.73
N TYR A 339 -15.70 -7.85 -0.68
CA TYR A 339 -17.12 -7.59 -0.52
C TYR A 339 -17.53 -6.41 -1.39
N VAL A 340 -18.50 -6.68 -2.27
CA VAL A 340 -19.06 -5.68 -3.18
C VAL A 340 -20.56 -5.62 -2.93
N PRO A 341 -21.04 -4.61 -2.18
CA PRO A 341 -22.47 -4.35 -2.12
C PRO A 341 -23.00 -4.14 -3.53
N LYS A 342 -24.11 -4.80 -3.89
CA LYS A 342 -24.73 -4.68 -5.23
C LYS A 342 -24.92 -3.22 -5.68
N LYS A 343 -25.20 -2.32 -4.75
CA LYS A 343 -25.37 -0.87 -4.98
C LYS A 343 -24.09 -0.14 -5.40
N LEU A 344 -22.91 -0.73 -5.15
CA LEU A 344 -21.58 -0.16 -5.42
C LEU A 344 -20.81 -0.95 -6.49
N GLU A 345 -21.42 -1.91 -7.17
CA GLU A 345 -20.76 -2.66 -8.26
C GLU A 345 -20.19 -1.72 -9.35
N TRP A 346 -20.87 -0.60 -9.61
CA TRP A 346 -20.43 0.40 -10.59
C TRP A 346 -19.12 1.11 -10.21
N ALA A 347 -18.81 1.22 -8.92
CA ALA A 347 -17.62 1.90 -8.43
C ALA A 347 -16.39 0.99 -8.44
N LEU A 348 -16.59 -0.29 -8.75
CA LEU A 348 -15.55 -1.30 -8.69
C LEU A 348 -14.63 -1.20 -9.92
N GLN A 349 -13.36 -0.91 -9.67
CA GLN A 349 -12.30 -0.97 -10.68
C GLN A 349 -11.19 -1.87 -10.15
N TYR A 350 -11.15 -3.11 -10.62
CA TYR A 350 -10.07 -4.05 -10.36
C TYR A 350 -9.56 -4.58 -11.70
N PRO A 351 -8.44 -4.03 -12.22
CA PRO A 351 -7.84 -4.56 -13.43
C PRO A 351 -7.42 -6.01 -13.18
N VAL A 352 -7.89 -6.92 -14.03
CA VAL A 352 -7.57 -8.34 -13.95
C VAL A 352 -6.29 -8.59 -14.76
N ASP A 353 -5.17 -8.14 -14.21
CA ASP A 353 -3.84 -8.34 -14.78
C ASP A 353 -2.87 -8.91 -13.74
N ASP A 354 -1.73 -9.38 -14.23
CA ASP A 354 -0.68 -10.01 -13.42
C ASP A 354 -0.08 -9.03 -12.38
N ASP A 355 0.04 -7.75 -12.71
CA ASP A 355 0.55 -6.77 -11.74
C ASP A 355 -0.36 -6.69 -10.53
N ASN A 356 -1.67 -6.62 -10.75
CA ASN A 356 -2.67 -6.58 -9.67
C ASN A 356 -2.78 -7.93 -8.93
N ALA A 357 -2.55 -9.06 -9.59
CA ALA A 357 -2.51 -10.38 -8.96
C ALA A 357 -1.40 -10.49 -7.88
N HIS A 358 -0.33 -9.72 -8.03
CA HIS A 358 0.82 -9.73 -7.12
C HIS A 358 0.94 -8.45 -6.28
N HIS A 359 0.03 -7.48 -6.42
CA HIS A 359 0.17 -6.17 -5.82
C HIS A 359 -0.22 -6.17 -4.33
N ILE A 360 0.65 -5.60 -3.50
CA ILE A 360 0.35 -5.27 -2.10
C ILE A 360 1.16 -4.06 -1.67
N THR A 361 0.61 -3.19 -0.85
CA THR A 361 1.35 -2.05 -0.29
C THR A 361 2.06 -2.45 1.00
N GLY A 362 3.21 -1.81 1.27
CA GLY A 362 4.01 -2.07 2.47
C GLY A 362 3.20 -1.88 3.76
N CYS A 363 2.34 -0.85 3.81
CA CYS A 363 1.48 -0.60 4.96
C CYS A 363 0.48 -1.74 5.22
N ILE A 364 -0.09 -2.37 4.18
CA ILE A 364 -0.97 -3.54 4.34
C ILE A 364 -0.17 -4.76 4.79
N LEU A 365 0.96 -5.05 4.15
CA LEU A 365 1.78 -6.23 4.46
C LEU A 365 2.38 -6.18 5.88
N SER A 366 2.66 -4.97 6.39
CA SER A 366 3.31 -4.76 7.69
C SER A 366 2.62 -5.45 8.87
N SER A 367 1.28 -5.55 8.86
CA SER A 367 0.53 -6.20 9.93
C SER A 367 0.70 -7.71 9.90
N LEU A 368 0.85 -8.31 8.72
CA LEU A 368 1.17 -9.74 8.61
C LEU A 368 2.56 -10.04 9.15
N LEU A 369 3.54 -9.20 8.79
CA LEU A 369 4.91 -9.30 9.29
C LEU A 369 4.94 -9.21 10.82
N SER A 370 4.26 -8.21 11.39
CA SER A 370 4.23 -8.02 12.84
C SER A 370 3.45 -9.13 13.55
N GLY A 371 2.25 -9.46 13.06
CA GLY A 371 1.32 -10.36 13.75
C GLY A 371 1.65 -11.85 13.64
N LYS A 372 2.27 -12.27 12.52
CA LYS A 372 2.57 -13.69 12.29
C LYS A 372 4.02 -14.05 12.52
N PHE A 373 4.93 -13.14 12.19
CA PHE A 373 6.37 -13.39 12.20
C PHE A 373 7.11 -12.59 13.27
N ASN A 374 6.38 -11.83 14.12
CA ASN A 374 6.93 -11.05 15.23
C ASN A 374 7.99 -10.02 14.79
N TYR A 375 7.90 -9.51 13.55
CA TYR A 375 8.72 -8.38 13.16
C TYR A 375 8.34 -7.13 13.97
N PRO A 376 9.27 -6.19 14.21
CA PRO A 376 8.99 -5.01 15.03
C PRO A 376 7.81 -4.20 14.48
N SER A 377 6.83 -3.90 15.34
CA SER A 377 5.74 -2.98 15.02
C SER A 377 6.18 -1.53 15.23
N THR A 378 5.57 -0.59 14.49
CA THR A 378 5.86 0.84 14.63
C THR A 378 4.68 1.57 15.25
N LEU A 379 4.90 2.21 16.39
CA LEU A 379 4.02 3.24 16.96
C LEU A 379 4.83 4.51 17.16
N GLY A 380 4.32 5.65 16.71
CA GLY A 380 5.14 6.85 16.56
C GLY A 380 5.97 6.85 15.28
N LEU A 381 7.16 7.44 15.37
CA LEU A 381 8.13 7.49 14.29
C LEU A 381 8.83 6.13 14.13
N VAL A 382 9.33 5.87 12.92
CA VAL A 382 10.05 4.63 12.61
C VAL A 382 11.42 4.64 13.27
N ASP A 383 11.75 3.56 13.97
CA ASP A 383 13.14 3.29 14.37
C ASP A 383 13.95 2.86 13.12
N PRO A 384 15.08 3.52 12.80
CA PRO A 384 15.89 3.18 11.64
C PRO A 384 16.34 1.72 11.58
N ASN A 385 16.59 1.07 12.72
CA ASN A 385 17.00 -0.33 12.77
C ASN A 385 15.82 -1.26 12.48
N HIS A 386 14.61 -0.90 12.90
CA HIS A 386 13.40 -1.64 12.51
C HIS A 386 13.19 -1.58 10.98
N ALA A 387 13.43 -0.43 10.35
CA ALA A 387 13.33 -0.31 8.89
C ALA A 387 14.32 -1.24 8.15
N VAL A 388 15.54 -1.42 8.68
CA VAL A 388 16.53 -2.38 8.14
C VAL A 388 16.01 -3.81 8.27
N VAL A 389 15.51 -4.20 9.44
CA VAL A 389 14.94 -5.53 9.67
C VAL A 389 13.79 -5.84 8.70
N HIS A 390 12.89 -4.88 8.48
CA HIS A 390 11.81 -5.04 7.50
C HIS A 390 12.34 -5.12 6.06
N TYR A 391 13.37 -4.35 5.71
CA TYR A 391 13.99 -4.40 4.39
C TYR A 391 14.60 -5.77 4.09
N GLU A 392 15.38 -6.31 5.03
CA GLU A 392 15.98 -7.64 4.92
C GLU A 392 14.89 -8.72 4.82
N ALA A 393 13.83 -8.61 5.65
CA ALA A 393 12.71 -9.54 5.61
C ALA A 393 12.00 -9.57 4.25
N LEU A 394 11.80 -8.42 3.61
CA LEU A 394 11.21 -8.36 2.27
C LEU A 394 12.09 -9.07 1.24
N LEU A 395 13.41 -8.84 1.28
CA LEU A 395 14.37 -9.50 0.38
C LEU A 395 14.41 -11.01 0.58
N GLU A 396 14.52 -11.48 1.83
CA GLU A 396 14.57 -12.90 2.19
C GLU A 396 13.30 -13.65 1.75
N ARG A 397 12.15 -12.98 1.81
CA ARG A 397 10.85 -13.53 1.42
C ARG A 397 10.57 -13.39 -0.08
N GLY A 398 11.48 -12.79 -0.85
CA GLY A 398 11.35 -12.64 -2.29
C GLY A 398 10.35 -11.57 -2.74
N TYR A 399 9.97 -10.63 -1.86
CA TYR A 399 9.22 -9.45 -2.27
C TYR A 399 10.11 -8.54 -3.10
N GLN A 400 9.51 -7.93 -4.12
CA GLN A 400 10.16 -6.97 -5.00
C GLN A 400 9.40 -5.66 -4.98
N ALA A 401 10.01 -4.58 -5.46
CA ALA A 401 9.23 -3.40 -5.82
C ALA A 401 8.21 -3.76 -6.90
N SER A 402 7.06 -3.09 -6.91
CA SER A 402 6.13 -3.20 -8.02
C SER A 402 6.79 -2.76 -9.34
N ASN A 403 6.22 -3.23 -10.46
CA ASN A 403 6.56 -2.67 -11.77
C ASN A 403 6.21 -1.17 -11.80
N LEU A 404 6.89 -0.40 -12.65
CA LEU A 404 6.69 1.04 -12.70
C LEU A 404 5.24 1.37 -13.07
N HIS A 405 4.57 2.13 -12.20
CA HIS A 405 3.15 2.43 -12.31
C HIS A 405 2.76 3.71 -11.57
N CYS A 406 1.59 4.24 -11.92
CA CYS A 406 0.95 5.34 -11.21
C CYS A 406 -0.57 5.12 -11.27
N GLY A 407 -1.18 4.85 -10.12
CA GLY A 407 -2.55 4.35 -10.02
C GLY A 407 -2.77 3.10 -10.87
N SER A 408 -3.76 3.16 -11.77
CA SER A 408 -4.05 2.08 -12.73
C SER A 408 -3.16 2.11 -13.97
N TRP A 409 -2.39 3.18 -14.20
CA TRP A 409 -1.49 3.27 -15.34
C TRP A 409 -0.23 2.43 -15.09
N ARG A 410 0.27 1.77 -16.15
CA ARG A 410 1.48 0.94 -16.14
C ARG A 410 2.44 1.45 -17.20
N THR A 411 3.73 1.53 -16.86
CA THR A 411 4.75 1.96 -17.82
C THR A 411 5.01 0.84 -18.85
N PRO A 412 4.85 1.09 -20.16
CA PRO A 412 5.16 0.09 -21.20
C PRO A 412 6.65 -0.28 -21.23
N PRO A 413 7.01 -1.59 -21.22
CA PRO A 413 8.41 -2.01 -21.20
C PRO A 413 9.24 -1.50 -22.38
N SER A 414 8.64 -1.36 -23.57
CA SER A 414 9.32 -0.83 -24.75
C SER A 414 9.77 0.62 -24.58
N GLN A 415 8.98 1.45 -23.90
CA GLN A 415 9.32 2.85 -23.65
C GLN A 415 10.39 3.00 -22.55
N ILE A 416 10.44 2.08 -21.57
CA ILE A 416 11.56 2.01 -20.62
C ILE A 416 12.88 1.75 -21.36
N VAL A 417 12.87 0.86 -22.37
CA VAL A 417 14.05 0.60 -23.21
C VAL A 417 14.48 1.86 -23.97
N GLU A 418 13.54 2.61 -24.53
CA GLU A 418 13.86 3.88 -25.23
C GLU A 418 14.39 4.96 -24.27
N PHE A 419 13.78 5.11 -23.09
CA PHE A 419 14.31 5.99 -22.06
C PHE A 419 15.75 5.62 -21.70
N ARG A 420 16.02 4.33 -21.47
CA ARG A 420 17.35 3.81 -21.12
C ARG A 420 18.39 4.12 -22.20
N LYS A 421 18.05 4.00 -23.48
CA LYS A 421 18.95 4.34 -24.60
C LYS A 421 19.37 5.80 -24.57
N LYS A 422 18.47 6.71 -24.19
CA LYS A 422 18.71 8.16 -24.24
C LYS A 422 19.33 8.72 -22.96
N TYR A 423 18.95 8.18 -21.80
CA TYR A 423 19.25 8.74 -20.47
C TYR A 423 19.97 7.77 -19.51
N GLY A 424 20.28 6.54 -19.92
CA GLY A 424 21.06 5.59 -19.11
C GLY A 424 22.57 5.90 -19.07
N SER A 425 23.29 5.28 -18.14
CA SER A 425 24.73 5.55 -17.90
C SER A 425 25.69 5.07 -19.01
N ASN A 426 25.20 4.42 -20.07
CA ASN A 426 26.01 3.91 -21.19
C ASN A 426 25.95 4.82 -22.42
N ARG A 427 26.24 6.12 -22.26
CA ARG A 427 26.73 6.91 -23.40
C ARG A 427 28.14 6.42 -23.72
N VAL A 428 28.24 5.51 -24.67
CA VAL A 428 29.47 5.44 -25.48
C VAL A 428 29.50 6.75 -26.23
N ASP A 429 30.41 7.65 -25.86
CA ASP A 429 30.70 8.84 -26.64
C ASP A 429 31.10 8.38 -28.05
N SER A 430 30.17 8.43 -29.00
CA SER A 430 30.42 8.17 -30.41
C SER A 430 31.16 9.32 -31.10
N ASN A 431 32.01 10.05 -30.38
CA ASN A 431 32.84 11.16 -30.86
C ASN A 431 34.32 10.94 -30.50
N GLY A 432 34.80 9.71 -30.68
CA GLY A 432 36.20 9.36 -30.56
C GLY A 432 36.61 8.36 -31.63
N ILE A 433 36.70 8.82 -32.88
CA ILE A 433 37.74 8.55 -33.89
C ILE A 433 37.49 9.50 -35.08
#